data_AF-A0AAV8QI99-F1
#
_entry.id   AF-A0AAV8QI99-F1
#
_cell.length_a   1.000
_cell.length_b   1.000
_cell.length_c   1.000
_cell.angle_alpha   90.00
_cell.angle_beta   90.00
_cell.angle_gamma   90.00
#
_symmetry.space_group_name_H-M   'P 1'
#
loop_
_entity.id
_entity.type
_entity.pdbx_description
1 polymer ?
#
loop_
_entity_poly.entity_id
_entity_poly.type
_entity_poly.pdbx_seq_one_letter_code
_entity_poly.pdbx_strand_id
1 'polypeptide(L)'
;MEVALTLKRVEERCEREEQQSRIAKQEGMTKSKKVTARMSTPARKRLMRDFKRLQQDPPAGISGAPHDNNIMFWNAVIFGPDDTPWDGGTFKLTLQFTEDYPNKPPTVRFVSRMFHPNIYADGSICLDILQNQWSPIYDVAAVLTSIQSLLCDPNPNSPANSEAARMFSENKREYNRKLRSGKSNRISRYRIHPDEIVLFTSWLVIGYWLNDMPNRANSNG
;
A
#
# COMPACT_ATOMS: atom_id res chain seq x y z
N MET A 1 -35.16 27.24 -54.18
CA MET A 1 -33.85 26.58 -54.34
C MET A 1 -32.83 26.97 -53.25
N GLU A 2 -32.88 28.18 -52.67
CA GLU A 2 -31.89 28.60 -51.65
C GLU A 2 -31.91 27.83 -50.33
N VAL A 3 -33.08 27.43 -49.82
CA VAL A 3 -33.19 26.75 -48.51
C VAL A 3 -32.48 25.39 -48.50
N ALA A 4 -32.56 24.63 -49.60
CA ALA A 4 -31.91 23.32 -49.73
C ALA A 4 -30.38 23.43 -49.85
N LEU A 5 -29.87 24.51 -50.47
CA LEU A 5 -28.44 24.82 -50.53
C LEU A 5 -27.89 25.23 -49.17
N THR A 6 -28.68 25.95 -48.37
CA THR A 6 -28.30 26.35 -47.01
C THR A 6 -28.25 25.16 -46.06
N LEU A 7 -29.21 24.23 -46.13
CA LEU A 7 -29.22 23.03 -45.30
C LEU A 7 -28.03 22.11 -45.57
N LYS A 8 -27.69 21.85 -46.85
CA LYS A 8 -26.49 21.08 -47.21
C LYS A 8 -25.20 21.69 -46.66
N ARG A 9 -25.08 23.03 -46.69
CA ARG A 9 -23.90 23.73 -46.14
C ARG A 9 -23.79 23.61 -44.61
N VAL A 10 -24.93 23.50 -43.91
CA VAL A 10 -24.95 23.29 -42.45
C VAL A 10 -24.57 21.85 -42.11
N GLU A 11 -25.09 20.86 -42.84
CA GLU A 11 -24.73 19.45 -42.67
C GLU A 11 -23.23 19.22 -42.90
N GLU A 12 -22.69 19.72 -44.01
CA GLU A 12 -21.25 19.62 -44.34
C GLU A 12 -20.36 20.34 -43.31
N ARG A 13 -20.87 21.36 -42.62
CA ARG A 13 -20.13 22.06 -41.56
C ARG A 13 -20.12 21.24 -40.26
N CYS A 14 -21.26 20.65 -39.91
CA CYS A 14 -21.38 19.79 -38.72
C CYS A 14 -20.49 18.55 -38.84
N GLU A 15 -20.47 17.91 -40.01
CA GLU A 15 -19.60 16.75 -40.28
C GLU A 15 -18.10 17.09 -40.17
N ARG A 16 -17.70 18.26 -40.67
CA ARG A 16 -16.31 18.75 -40.57
C ARG A 16 -15.89 19.02 -39.12
N GLU A 17 -16.78 19.60 -38.31
CA GLU A 17 -16.53 19.88 -36.89
C GLU A 17 -16.43 18.58 -36.07
N GLU A 18 -17.28 17.58 -36.34
CA GLU A 18 -17.17 16.26 -35.74
C GLU A 18 -15.86 15.55 -36.11
N GLN A 19 -15.47 15.61 -37.38
CA GLN A 19 -14.24 14.97 -37.84
C GLN A 19 -12.99 15.62 -37.24
N GLN A 20 -12.97 16.94 -37.09
CA GLN A 20 -11.91 17.66 -36.36
C GLN A 20 -11.88 17.28 -34.87
N SER A 21 -13.03 17.11 -34.22
CA SER A 21 -13.11 16.65 -32.83
C SER A 21 -12.56 15.22 -32.66
N ARG A 22 -12.86 14.33 -33.62
CA ARG A 22 -12.34 12.94 -33.63
C ARG A 22 -10.82 12.91 -33.83
N ILE A 23 -10.30 13.71 -34.77
CA ILE A 23 -8.85 13.83 -35.03
C ILE A 23 -8.12 14.41 -33.81
N ALA A 24 -8.63 15.50 -33.21
CA ALA A 24 -8.03 16.11 -32.02
C ALA A 24 -8.01 15.16 -30.81
N LYS A 25 -9.07 14.35 -30.62
CA LYS A 25 -9.10 13.29 -29.59
C LYS A 25 -8.09 12.18 -29.88
N GLN A 26 -7.91 11.79 -31.14
CA GLN A 26 -6.98 10.74 -31.55
C GLN A 26 -5.52 11.20 -31.46
N GLU A 27 -5.24 12.46 -31.79
CA GLU A 27 -3.94 13.14 -31.59
C GLU A 27 -3.61 13.34 -30.10
N GLY A 28 -4.59 13.75 -29.28
CA GLY A 28 -4.43 13.84 -27.83
C GLY A 28 -4.14 12.47 -27.19
N MET A 29 -4.86 11.42 -27.63
CA MET A 29 -4.67 10.05 -27.16
C MET A 29 -3.32 9.46 -27.61
N THR A 30 -2.87 9.73 -28.84
CA THR A 30 -1.56 9.28 -29.33
C THR A 30 -0.41 10.01 -28.67
N LYS A 31 -0.52 11.32 -28.43
CA LYS A 31 0.48 12.10 -27.68
C LYS A 31 0.58 11.64 -26.22
N SER A 32 -0.55 11.36 -25.57
CA SER A 32 -0.60 10.78 -24.22
C SER A 32 0.04 9.39 -24.17
N LYS A 33 -0.30 8.49 -25.10
CA LYS A 33 0.34 7.17 -25.22
C LYS A 33 1.86 7.25 -25.50
N LYS A 34 2.31 8.23 -26.28
CA LYS A 34 3.75 8.44 -26.59
C LYS A 34 4.53 8.98 -25.38
N VAL A 35 3.89 9.77 -24.52
CA VAL A 35 4.48 10.26 -23.26
C VAL A 35 4.54 9.14 -22.22
N THR A 36 3.49 8.33 -22.07
CA THR A 36 3.50 7.16 -21.17
C THR A 36 4.47 6.06 -21.61
N ALA A 37 4.69 5.90 -22.92
CA ALA A 37 5.68 4.96 -23.45
C ALA A 37 7.14 5.36 -23.18
N ARG A 38 7.40 6.61 -22.75
CA ARG A 38 8.76 7.14 -22.63
C ARG A 38 9.48 6.85 -21.30
N MET A 39 8.89 6.20 -20.29
CA MET A 39 9.53 6.10 -18.95
C MET A 39 9.21 4.82 -18.14
N SER A 40 9.07 3.65 -18.78
CA SER A 40 8.89 2.39 -18.03
C SER A 40 10.22 1.66 -17.86
N THR A 41 10.98 2.01 -16.82
CA THR A 41 12.22 1.31 -16.43
C THR A 41 11.91 -0.14 -15.97
N PRO A 42 12.90 -1.06 -15.99
CA PRO A 42 12.72 -2.40 -15.45
C PRO A 42 12.22 -2.40 -13.99
N ALA A 43 12.75 -1.51 -13.15
CA ALA A 43 12.32 -1.31 -11.77
C ALA A 43 10.83 -0.93 -11.68
N ARG A 44 10.38 0.04 -12.48
CA ARG A 44 8.96 0.45 -12.52
C ARG A 44 8.04 -0.68 -13.00
N LYS A 45 8.46 -1.46 -14.00
CA LYS A 45 7.71 -2.64 -14.45
C LYS A 45 7.61 -3.69 -13.35
N ARG A 46 8.70 -3.92 -12.62
CA ARG A 46 8.72 -4.83 -11.47
C ARG A 46 7.75 -4.34 -10.39
N LEU A 47 7.80 -3.08 -10.01
CA LEU A 47 6.92 -2.51 -8.98
C LEU A 47 5.44 -2.59 -9.35
N MET A 48 5.09 -2.40 -10.62
CA MET A 48 3.71 -2.58 -11.08
C MET A 48 3.22 -4.02 -10.89
N ARG A 49 4.10 -5.01 -11.12
CA ARG A 49 3.79 -6.43 -10.87
C ARG A 49 3.65 -6.71 -9.39
N ASP A 50 4.55 -6.18 -8.57
CA ASP A 50 4.50 -6.37 -7.12
C ASP A 50 3.25 -5.72 -6.52
N PHE A 51 2.83 -4.55 -7.04
CA PHE A 51 1.58 -3.91 -6.64
C PHE A 51 0.36 -4.76 -7.00
N LYS A 52 0.33 -5.26 -8.23
CA LYS A 52 -0.73 -6.18 -8.67
C LYS A 52 -0.80 -7.43 -7.79
N ARG A 53 0.35 -8.02 -7.45
CA ARG A 53 0.40 -9.19 -6.56
C ARG A 53 -0.17 -8.85 -5.18
N LEU A 54 0.26 -7.73 -4.60
CA LEU A 54 -0.23 -7.28 -3.29
C LEU A 54 -1.75 -7.03 -3.28
N GLN A 55 -2.32 -6.54 -4.39
CA GLN A 55 -3.77 -6.36 -4.52
C GLN A 55 -4.54 -7.67 -4.71
N GLN A 56 -3.94 -8.63 -5.42
CA GLN A 56 -4.58 -9.91 -5.73
C GLN A 56 -4.58 -10.87 -4.53
N ASP A 57 -3.50 -10.89 -3.78
CA ASP A 57 -3.29 -11.77 -2.64
C ASP A 57 -2.61 -10.99 -1.50
N PRO A 58 -3.35 -10.08 -0.83
CA PRO A 58 -2.82 -9.29 0.27
C PRO A 58 -2.55 -10.19 1.48
N PRO A 59 -1.34 -10.18 2.06
CA PRO A 59 -1.08 -10.86 3.32
C PRO A 59 -1.99 -10.34 4.44
N ALA A 60 -2.35 -11.22 5.37
CA ALA A 60 -3.26 -10.88 6.46
C ALA A 60 -2.71 -9.71 7.30
N GLY A 61 -3.55 -8.70 7.53
CA GLY A 61 -3.18 -7.52 8.31
C GLY A 61 -2.17 -6.58 7.61
N ILE A 62 -1.96 -6.71 6.30
CA ILE A 62 -1.04 -5.87 5.53
C ILE A 62 -1.78 -5.16 4.40
N SER A 63 -1.47 -3.88 4.20
CA SER A 63 -1.92 -3.10 3.05
C SER A 63 -0.81 -2.17 2.56
N GLY A 64 -0.73 -1.91 1.26
CA GLY A 64 0.23 -0.94 0.72
C GLY A 64 -0.03 -0.56 -0.73
N ALA A 65 0.36 0.66 -1.10
CA ALA A 65 0.27 1.17 -2.47
C ALA A 65 1.34 2.23 -2.77
N PRO A 66 1.69 2.39 -4.05
CA PRO A 66 2.45 3.53 -4.52
C PRO A 66 1.68 4.84 -4.32
N HIS A 67 2.42 5.96 -4.26
CA HIS A 67 1.85 7.29 -4.39
C HIS A 67 1.36 7.53 -5.82
N ASP A 68 0.26 8.29 -5.97
CA ASP A 68 -0.41 8.56 -7.25
C ASP A 68 0.54 9.00 -8.36
N ASN A 69 1.51 9.84 -8.00
CA ASN A 69 2.44 10.46 -8.96
C ASN A 69 3.83 9.80 -8.97
N ASN A 70 4.08 8.83 -8.09
CA ASN A 70 5.41 8.23 -7.96
C ASN A 70 5.37 6.77 -7.49
N ILE A 71 5.46 5.85 -8.45
CA ILE A 71 5.55 4.41 -8.18
C ILE A 71 6.80 4.00 -7.38
N MET A 72 7.82 4.86 -7.29
CA MET A 72 9.02 4.58 -6.49
C MET A 72 8.85 4.91 -5.01
N PHE A 73 7.70 5.45 -4.60
CA PHE A 73 7.43 5.77 -3.21
C PHE A 73 6.07 5.22 -2.80
N TRP A 74 6.05 4.42 -1.74
CA TRP A 74 4.85 3.72 -1.30
C TRP A 74 4.53 4.03 0.15
N ASN A 75 3.25 4.01 0.46
CA ASN A 75 2.75 3.93 1.83
C ASN A 75 2.26 2.52 2.10
N ALA A 76 2.53 2.01 3.30
CA ALA A 76 2.01 0.74 3.77
C ALA A 76 1.48 0.87 5.20
N VAL A 77 0.57 -0.05 5.55
CA VAL A 77 -0.01 -0.20 6.88
C VAL A 77 0.11 -1.66 7.27
N ILE A 78 0.63 -1.90 8.48
CA ILE A 78 0.64 -3.20 9.12
C ILE A 78 -0.26 -3.10 10.36
N PHE A 79 -1.25 -3.97 10.43
CA PHE A 79 -2.04 -4.19 11.63
C PHE A 79 -1.25 -5.09 12.58
N GLY A 80 -1.22 -4.69 13.86
CA GLY A 80 -0.57 -5.49 14.89
C GLY A 80 -1.24 -6.86 15.01
N PRO A 81 -0.50 -7.98 14.91
CA PRO A 81 -1.10 -9.30 14.95
C PRO A 81 -1.84 -9.58 16.27
N ASP A 82 -2.92 -10.34 16.17
CA ASP A 82 -3.73 -10.77 17.30
C ASP A 82 -2.88 -11.57 18.30
N ASP A 83 -3.28 -11.55 19.57
CA ASP A 83 -2.58 -12.23 20.68
C ASP A 83 -1.13 -11.79 20.91
N THR A 84 -0.70 -10.70 20.26
CA THR A 84 0.61 -10.09 20.50
C THR A 84 0.50 -8.80 21.31
N PRO A 85 1.60 -8.30 21.88
CA PRO A 85 1.63 -6.96 22.47
C PRO A 85 1.29 -5.85 21.47
N TRP A 86 1.25 -6.13 20.16
CA TRP A 86 0.94 -5.20 19.08
C TRP A 86 -0.54 -5.16 18.69
N ASP A 87 -1.34 -6.13 19.13
CA ASP A 87 -2.79 -6.27 18.87
C ASP A 87 -3.58 -4.95 19.00
N GLY A 88 -4.44 -4.65 18.04
CA GLY A 88 -5.20 -3.41 17.93
C GLY A 88 -4.36 -2.19 17.53
N GLY A 89 -3.07 -2.37 17.27
CA GLY A 89 -2.19 -1.33 16.75
C GLY A 89 -2.27 -1.18 15.23
N THR A 90 -2.05 0.04 14.73
CA THR A 90 -1.93 0.32 13.30
C THR A 90 -0.63 1.05 13.03
N PHE A 91 0.28 0.41 12.28
CA PHE A 91 1.63 0.89 12.07
C PHE A 91 1.80 1.32 10.62
N LYS A 92 2.10 2.60 10.41
CA LYS A 92 2.30 3.18 9.08
C LYS A 92 3.77 3.10 8.70
N LEU A 93 4.04 2.75 7.45
CA LEU A 93 5.38 2.64 6.89
C LEU A 93 5.48 3.39 5.55
N THR A 94 6.68 3.82 5.23
CA THR A 94 7.05 4.30 3.90
C THR A 94 8.10 3.38 3.30
N LEU A 95 7.95 3.08 2.01
CA LEU A 95 8.95 2.35 1.23
C LEU A 95 9.42 3.24 0.10
N GLN A 96 10.73 3.39 -0.02
CA GLN A 96 11.36 4.16 -1.08
C GLN A 96 12.25 3.24 -1.92
N PHE A 97 11.94 3.16 -3.21
CA PHE A 97 12.65 2.35 -4.19
C PHE A 97 13.59 3.22 -5.01
N THR A 98 14.62 2.60 -5.58
CA THR A 98 15.51 3.21 -6.58
C THR A 98 15.36 2.49 -7.91
N GLU A 99 15.97 3.03 -8.96
CA GLU A 99 15.99 2.38 -10.29
C GLU A 99 16.82 1.06 -10.30
N ASP A 100 17.55 0.77 -9.21
CA ASP A 100 18.26 -0.51 -9.03
C ASP A 100 17.33 -1.65 -8.56
N TYR A 101 16.06 -1.37 -8.25
CA TYR A 101 15.11 -2.40 -7.82
C TYR A 101 14.81 -3.41 -8.96
N PRO A 102 14.78 -4.73 -8.72
CA PRO A 102 14.88 -5.43 -7.43
C PRO A 102 16.30 -5.89 -7.04
N ASN A 103 17.34 -5.44 -7.72
CA ASN A 103 18.72 -5.83 -7.39
C ASN A 103 19.20 -5.23 -6.06
N LYS A 104 18.65 -4.07 -5.68
CA LYS A 104 18.83 -3.48 -4.34
C LYS A 104 17.50 -3.43 -3.58
N PRO A 105 17.53 -3.57 -2.24
CA PRO A 105 16.34 -3.46 -1.41
C PRO A 105 15.77 -2.04 -1.42
N PRO A 106 14.47 -1.87 -1.14
CA PRO A 106 13.92 -0.56 -0.81
C PRO A 106 14.43 -0.07 0.56
N THR A 107 14.45 1.25 0.73
CA THR A 107 14.54 1.83 2.07
C THR A 107 13.16 1.77 2.72
N VAL A 108 13.03 1.10 3.85
CA VAL A 108 11.77 1.00 4.60
C VAL A 108 11.90 1.66 5.96
N ARG A 109 10.89 2.46 6.33
CA ARG A 109 10.82 3.12 7.65
C ARG A 109 9.42 3.11 8.20
N PHE A 110 9.30 2.97 9.52
CA PHE A 110 8.07 3.27 10.23
C PHE A 110 7.88 4.79 10.34
N VAL A 111 6.68 5.25 9.97
CA VAL A 111 6.21 6.60 10.26
C VAL A 111 5.65 6.68 11.68
N SER A 112 5.03 5.58 12.14
CA SER A 112 4.59 5.43 13.52
C SER A 112 5.80 5.41 14.47
N ARG A 113 5.66 5.99 15.66
CA ARG A 113 6.68 5.84 16.72
C ARG A 113 6.69 4.40 17.22
N MET A 114 7.86 3.77 17.22
CA MET A 114 8.03 2.36 17.57
C MET A 114 8.91 2.19 18.80
N PHE A 115 8.48 1.31 19.71
CA PHE A 115 9.31 0.84 20.83
C PHE A 115 9.61 -0.65 20.64
N HIS A 116 10.57 -0.95 19.78
CA HIS A 116 10.87 -2.32 19.34
C HIS A 116 12.38 -2.57 19.32
N PRO A 117 12.88 -3.75 19.73
CA PRO A 117 14.32 -4.06 19.77
C PRO A 117 15.06 -3.79 18.44
N ASN A 118 14.41 -4.05 17.30
CA ASN A 118 15.02 -3.91 15.96
C ASN A 118 14.56 -2.65 15.18
N ILE A 119 13.94 -1.67 15.82
CA ILE A 119 13.53 -0.41 15.16
C ILE A 119 14.24 0.76 15.83
N TYR A 120 14.92 1.58 15.03
CA TYR A 120 15.60 2.79 15.48
C TYR A 120 14.61 3.91 15.79
N ALA A 121 15.08 4.95 16.51
CA ALA A 121 14.25 6.09 16.88
C ALA A 121 13.71 6.89 15.67
N ASP A 122 14.40 6.85 14.53
CA ASP A 122 13.98 7.47 13.27
C ASP A 122 13.03 6.58 12.43
N GLY A 123 12.66 5.41 12.95
CA GLY A 123 11.79 4.43 12.30
C GLY A 123 12.50 3.50 11.32
N SER A 124 13.81 3.64 11.11
CA SER A 124 14.57 2.68 10.30
C SER A 124 14.58 1.29 10.96
N ILE A 125 14.66 0.25 10.14
CA ILE A 125 14.47 -1.14 10.56
C ILE A 125 15.78 -1.91 10.41
N CYS A 126 16.21 -2.57 11.48
CA CYS A 126 17.29 -3.53 11.43
C CYS A 126 16.72 -4.92 11.08
N LEU A 127 16.69 -5.23 9.78
CA LEU A 127 16.22 -6.51 9.25
C LEU A 127 17.19 -6.95 8.15
N ASP A 128 17.68 -8.19 8.25
CA ASP A 128 18.72 -8.76 7.40
C ASP A 128 18.33 -8.79 5.91
N ILE A 129 17.07 -9.11 5.59
CA ILE A 129 16.58 -9.10 4.21
C ILE A 129 16.60 -7.69 3.60
N LEU A 130 16.56 -6.62 4.41
CA LEU A 130 16.70 -5.25 3.91
C LEU A 130 18.16 -4.80 3.82
N GLN A 131 19.10 -5.68 4.14
CA GLN A 131 20.53 -5.40 4.22
C GLN A 131 21.33 -6.45 3.43
N ASN A 132 22.09 -7.31 4.12
CA ASN A 132 23.03 -8.26 3.57
C ASN A 132 22.39 -9.56 3.07
N GLN A 133 21.14 -9.85 3.45
CA GLN A 133 20.39 -11.03 2.99
C GLN A 133 19.33 -10.68 1.95
N TRP A 134 19.41 -9.49 1.34
CA TRP A 134 18.51 -9.11 0.25
C TRP A 134 18.68 -10.03 -0.96
N SER A 135 17.56 -10.43 -1.55
CA SER A 135 17.50 -11.17 -2.81
C SER A 135 16.45 -10.56 -3.74
N PRO A 136 16.73 -10.43 -5.05
CA PRO A 136 15.78 -9.90 -6.04
C PRO A 136 14.49 -10.72 -6.22
N ILE A 137 14.42 -11.90 -5.58
CA ILE A 137 13.22 -12.72 -5.49
C ILE A 137 12.16 -12.07 -4.60
N TYR A 138 12.56 -11.31 -3.58
CA TYR A 138 11.62 -10.66 -2.67
C TYR A 138 10.83 -9.58 -3.38
N ASP A 139 9.53 -9.56 -3.12
CA ASP A 139 8.61 -8.51 -3.53
C ASP A 139 8.13 -7.71 -2.32
N VAL A 140 7.30 -6.69 -2.59
CA VAL A 140 6.76 -5.82 -1.55
C VAL A 140 5.95 -6.61 -0.51
N ALA A 141 5.18 -7.62 -0.93
CA ALA A 141 4.40 -8.45 -0.02
C ALA A 141 5.31 -9.22 0.94
N ALA A 142 6.34 -9.89 0.42
CA ALA A 142 7.32 -10.61 1.23
C ALA A 142 8.03 -9.70 2.23
N VAL A 143 8.45 -8.50 1.79
CA VAL A 143 9.08 -7.50 2.68
C VAL A 143 8.16 -7.09 3.82
N LEU A 144 6.90 -6.76 3.53
CA LEU A 144 5.94 -6.35 4.56
C LEU A 144 5.60 -7.49 5.52
N THR A 145 5.46 -8.72 5.01
CA THR A 145 5.25 -9.91 5.83
C THR A 145 6.42 -10.14 6.78
N SER A 146 7.66 -10.05 6.29
CA SER A 146 8.85 -10.19 7.15
C SER A 146 8.92 -9.11 8.23
N ILE A 147 8.51 -7.87 7.93
CA ILE A 147 8.42 -6.80 8.92
C ILE A 147 7.33 -7.09 9.95
N GLN A 148 6.16 -7.60 9.54
CA GLN A 148 5.10 -8.01 10.48
C GLN A 148 5.58 -9.14 11.40
N SER A 149 6.27 -10.15 10.86
CA SER A 149 6.86 -11.23 11.66
C SER A 149 7.91 -10.71 12.65
N LEU A 150 8.73 -9.73 12.24
CA LEU A 150 9.72 -9.10 13.11
C LEU A 150 9.10 -8.45 14.35
N LEU A 151 7.88 -7.89 14.26
CA LEU A 151 7.18 -7.33 15.41
C LEU A 151 6.88 -8.40 16.48
N CYS A 152 6.59 -9.63 16.04
CA CYS A 152 6.25 -10.74 16.93
C CYS A 152 7.48 -11.42 17.51
N ASP A 153 8.53 -11.56 16.71
CA ASP A 153 9.75 -12.26 17.06
C ASP A 153 10.99 -11.35 16.81
N PRO A 154 11.30 -10.44 17.75
CA PRO A 154 12.45 -9.55 17.62
C PRO A 154 13.76 -10.33 17.64
N ASN A 155 14.74 -9.91 16.84
CA ASN A 155 16.09 -10.48 16.88
C ASN A 155 16.93 -9.81 17.99
N PRO A 156 17.25 -10.51 19.09
CA PRO A 156 17.96 -9.91 20.22
C PRO A 156 19.48 -9.76 19.98
N ASN A 157 20.04 -10.40 18.95
CA ASN A 157 21.49 -10.45 18.73
C ASN A 157 22.08 -9.15 18.20
N SER A 158 21.25 -8.26 17.66
CA SER A 158 21.67 -6.95 17.12
C SER A 158 20.56 -5.91 17.29
N PRO A 159 20.33 -5.43 18.52
CA PRO A 159 19.25 -4.52 18.80
C PRO A 159 19.58 -3.11 18.27
N ALA A 160 18.65 -2.55 17.50
CA ALA A 160 18.62 -1.14 17.14
C ALA A 160 18.23 -0.25 18.33
N ASN A 161 17.46 -0.82 19.27
CA ASN A 161 17.02 -0.17 20.50
C ASN A 161 17.37 -1.05 21.71
N SER A 162 18.49 -0.74 22.37
CA SER A 162 18.99 -1.49 23.51
C SER A 162 18.05 -1.46 24.71
N GLU A 163 17.30 -0.38 24.92
CA GLU A 163 16.31 -0.30 26.02
C GLU A 163 15.15 -1.25 25.78
N ALA A 164 14.60 -1.27 24.57
CA ALA A 164 13.53 -2.18 24.19
C ALA A 164 14.00 -3.64 24.25
N ALA A 165 15.21 -3.94 23.79
CA ALA A 165 15.80 -5.28 23.85
C ALA A 165 15.99 -5.77 25.30
N ARG A 166 16.56 -4.92 26.16
CA ARG A 166 16.73 -5.24 27.58
C ARG A 166 15.39 -5.52 28.26
N MET A 167 14.40 -4.65 28.03
CA MET A 167 13.06 -4.81 28.63
C MET A 167 12.34 -6.05 28.09
N PHE A 168 12.48 -6.36 26.80
CA PHE A 168 11.92 -7.57 26.20
C PHE A 168 12.49 -8.85 26.84
N SER A 169 13.80 -8.89 27.07
CA SER A 169 14.49 -10.04 27.66
C SER A 169 14.30 -10.18 29.17
N GLU A 170 14.43 -9.07 29.92
CA GLU A 170 14.45 -9.09 31.39
C GLU A 170 13.06 -8.91 32.02
N ASN A 171 12.17 -8.15 31.37
CA ASN A 171 10.86 -7.80 31.94
C ASN A 171 9.77 -7.69 30.88
N LYS A 172 9.44 -8.84 30.26
CA LYS A 172 8.43 -8.93 29.20
C LYS A 172 7.06 -8.38 29.62
N ARG A 173 6.70 -8.44 30.91
CA ARG A 173 5.45 -7.85 31.42
C ARG A 173 5.45 -6.33 31.31
N GLU A 174 6.52 -5.68 31.74
CA GLU A 174 6.68 -4.24 31.63
C GLU A 174 6.81 -3.79 30.17
N TYR A 175 7.54 -4.55 29.35
CA TYR A 175 7.60 -4.34 27.91
C TYR A 175 6.20 -4.28 27.29
N ASN A 176 5.39 -5.32 27.53
CA ASN A 176 4.04 -5.40 27.01
C ASN A 176 3.15 -4.27 27.55
N ARG A 177 3.30 -3.89 28.82
CA ARG A 177 2.58 -2.75 29.40
C ARG A 177 2.95 -1.45 28.70
N LYS A 178 4.25 -1.19 28.49
CA LYS A 178 4.74 0.03 27.81
C LYS A 178 4.25 0.10 26.38
N LEU A 179 4.22 -1.02 25.65
CA LEU A 179 3.62 -1.09 24.31
C LEU A 179 2.14 -0.75 24.35
N ARG A 180 1.36 -1.36 25.24
CA ARG A 180 -0.08 -1.09 25.38
C ARG A 180 -0.39 0.34 25.79
N SER A 181 0.40 0.95 26.68
CA SER A 181 0.25 2.36 27.07
C SER A 181 0.72 3.33 26.00
N GLY A 182 1.74 2.95 25.22
CA GLY A 182 2.29 3.72 24.10
C GLY A 182 1.39 3.72 22.87
N LYS A 183 0.46 2.76 22.77
CA LYS A 183 -0.73 2.84 21.91
C LYS A 183 -1.62 3.95 22.44
N SER A 184 -1.23 5.20 22.20
CA SER A 184 -2.12 6.33 22.42
C SER A 184 -3.43 5.99 21.72
N ASN A 185 -4.52 6.06 22.48
CA ASN A 185 -5.90 5.90 22.07
C ASN A 185 -6.33 7.01 21.07
N ARG A 186 -5.47 7.32 20.09
CA ARG A 186 -5.76 8.03 18.86
C ARG A 186 -6.33 7.05 17.84
N ILE A 187 -7.33 6.29 18.26
CA ILE A 187 -8.53 6.10 17.44
C ILE A 187 -9.27 7.46 17.45
N SER A 188 -8.61 8.53 17.03
CA SER A 188 -9.27 9.81 16.80
C SER A 188 -9.83 9.74 15.40
N ARG A 189 -11.05 9.21 15.27
CA ARG A 189 -11.95 9.47 14.14
C ARG A 189 -11.26 9.52 12.76
N TYR A 190 -10.51 8.48 12.39
CA TYR A 190 -10.55 8.12 10.98
C TYR A 190 -11.90 7.46 10.76
N ARG A 191 -12.92 8.31 10.59
CA ARG A 191 -14.01 8.01 9.67
C ARG A 191 -13.26 7.80 8.37
N ILE A 192 -12.93 6.55 8.08
CA ILE A 192 -12.26 6.21 6.83
C ILE A 192 -13.22 6.74 5.77
N HIS A 193 -12.83 7.83 5.10
CA HIS A 193 -13.69 8.42 4.10
C HIS A 193 -13.87 7.33 3.04
N PRO A 194 -15.09 7.04 2.59
CA PRO A 194 -15.32 6.04 1.54
C PRO A 194 -14.39 6.25 0.35
N ASP A 195 -14.05 7.51 0.06
CA ASP A 195 -13.19 7.93 -1.04
C ASP A 195 -11.70 7.56 -0.90
N GLU A 196 -11.19 7.25 0.30
CA GLU A 196 -9.84 6.69 0.51
C GLU A 196 -9.81 5.16 0.44
N ILE A 197 -10.97 4.49 0.64
CA ILE A 197 -11.14 3.05 0.44
C ILE A 197 -11.42 2.72 -1.04
N VAL A 198 -12.01 3.64 -1.82
CA VAL A 198 -12.38 3.37 -3.22
C VAL A 198 -11.17 3.10 -4.12
N LEU A 199 -9.96 3.49 -3.72
CA LEU A 199 -8.71 3.11 -4.41
C LEU A 199 -8.06 1.82 -3.89
N PHE A 200 -8.60 1.20 -2.83
CA PHE A 200 -7.99 0.04 -2.16
C PHE A 200 -8.90 -1.18 -1.97
N THR A 201 -10.22 -1.09 -2.19
CA THR A 201 -11.11 -2.27 -2.11
C THR A 201 -12.15 -2.31 -3.24
N SER A 202 -11.74 -2.08 -4.48
CA SER A 202 -12.57 -2.38 -5.64
C SER A 202 -11.98 -3.62 -6.32
N TRP A 203 -12.14 -4.85 -5.80
CA TRP A 203 -13.31 -5.70 -6.07
C TRP A 203 -13.37 -6.99 -5.20
N LEU A 204 -12.75 -7.06 -4.01
CA LEU A 204 -12.65 -8.34 -3.26
C LEU A 204 -13.16 -8.34 -1.81
N VAL A 205 -13.45 -7.20 -1.19
CA VAL A 205 -13.83 -7.18 0.24
C VAL A 205 -15.33 -7.43 0.47
N ILE A 206 -16.19 -7.34 -0.54
CA ILE A 206 -17.62 -7.66 -0.40
C ILE A 206 -17.88 -9.19 -0.36
N GLY A 207 -16.96 -10.01 -0.87
CA GLY A 207 -17.15 -11.47 -0.94
C GLY A 207 -16.92 -12.23 0.37
N TYR A 208 -16.02 -11.74 1.24
CA TYR A 208 -15.63 -12.47 2.46
C TYR A 208 -16.40 -12.07 3.71
N TRP A 209 -17.07 -10.92 3.73
CA TRP A 209 -17.82 -10.44 4.90
C TRP A 209 -19.31 -10.87 4.91
N LEU A 210 -19.81 -11.50 3.85
CA LEU A 210 -21.22 -11.93 3.73
C LEU A 210 -21.46 -13.43 3.99
N ASN A 211 -20.41 -14.24 4.14
CA ASN A 211 -20.54 -15.69 4.33
C ASN A 211 -20.38 -16.17 5.79
N ASP A 212 -20.10 -15.28 6.75
CA ASP A 212 -19.84 -15.65 8.14
C ASP A 212 -20.83 -15.03 9.15
N MET A 213 -22.04 -14.70 8.70
CA MET A 213 -23.16 -14.40 9.60
C MET A 213 -23.77 -15.73 10.07
N PRO A 214 -23.67 -16.10 11.37
CA PRO A 214 -24.40 -17.24 11.89
C PRO A 214 -25.90 -17.00 11.75
N ASN A 215 -26.56 -17.96 11.11
CA ASN A 215 -27.98 -17.99 10.81
C ASN A 215 -28.79 -17.97 12.12
N ARG A 216 -29.16 -16.79 12.62
CA ARG A 216 -30.16 -16.68 13.70
C ARG A 216 -31.52 -17.01 13.11
N ALA A 217 -31.90 -18.27 13.26
CA ALA A 217 -33.22 -18.77 13.00
C ALA A 217 -34.28 -17.97 13.77
N ASN A 218 -35.28 -17.55 13.01
CA ASN A 218 -36.55 -17.01 13.47
C ASN A 218 -37.21 -18.02 14.43
N SER A 219 -37.51 -17.61 15.65
CA SER A 219 -38.50 -18.26 16.51
C SER A 219 -39.60 -17.24 16.82
N ASN A 220 -40.66 -17.28 16.01
CA ASN A 220 -41.96 -16.76 16.40
C ASN A 220 -42.82 -17.99 16.72
N GLY A 221 -43.04 -18.20 18.01
CA GLY A 221 -44.15 -18.94 18.59
C GLY A 221 -44.91 -17.99 19.50
#